data_AF-A0A7X9E8P5-F1
#
_entry.id   AF-A0A7X9E8P5-F1
#
_cell.length_a   1.000
_cell.length_b   1.000
_cell.length_c   1.000
_cell.angle_alpha   90.00
_cell.angle_beta   90.00
_cell.angle_gamma   90.00
#
_symmetry.space_group_name_H-M   'P 1'
#
loop_
_entity.id
_entity.type
_entity.pdbx_description
1 polymer ?
#
loop_
_entity_poly.entity_id
_entity_poly.type
_entity_poly.pdbx_seq_one_letter_code
_entity_poly.pdbx_strand_id
1 'polypeptide(L)'
;MLCNWELHVDYQKKLLLNLILFCETEESRVISLEKSISKLYLLDLDNLLPVIKHLYSNTGRPAKNQQGIIRSLALMLDFNEHSITNWAKRVASDKLL
;
A
#
# COMPACT_ATOMS: atom_id res chain seq x y z
N MET A 1 19.80 -2.02 -1.37
CA MET A 1 19.56 -3.02 -0.30
C MET A 1 18.08 -3.21 0.02
N LEU A 2 17.62 -4.45 0.15
CA LEU A 2 16.31 -4.74 0.76
C LEU A 2 16.46 -4.58 2.28
N CYS A 3 15.57 -3.84 2.92
CA CYS A 3 15.67 -3.55 4.36
C CYS A 3 14.78 -4.51 5.16
N ASN A 4 13.66 -3.98 5.67
CA ASN A 4 12.62 -4.73 6.33
C ASN A 4 11.46 -4.99 5.36
N TRP A 5 10.98 -6.22 5.37
CA TRP A 5 9.72 -6.60 4.75
C TRP A 5 8.69 -6.68 5.88
N GLU A 6 7.71 -5.78 5.88
CA GLU A 6 6.62 -5.78 6.87
C GLU A 6 5.78 -7.04 6.65
N LEU A 7 5.59 -7.85 7.69
CA LEU A 7 4.72 -9.02 7.58
C LEU A 7 3.28 -8.59 7.31
N HIS A 8 2.54 -9.39 6.55
CA HIS A 8 1.17 -9.05 6.19
C HIS A 8 0.28 -8.81 7.40
N VAL A 9 0.46 -9.59 8.48
CA VAL A 9 -0.28 -9.41 9.73
C VAL A 9 -0.03 -8.05 10.40
N ASP A 10 1.19 -7.52 10.31
CA ASP A 10 1.54 -6.24 10.92
C ASP A 10 1.00 -5.08 10.06
N TYR A 11 1.05 -5.23 8.73
CA TYR A 11 0.37 -4.33 7.82
C TYR A 11 -1.14 -4.25 8.11
N GLN A 12 -1.81 -5.39 8.27
CA GLN A 12 -3.25 -5.46 8.56
C GLN A 12 -3.60 -4.72 9.86
N LYS A 13 -2.85 -4.96 10.94
CA LYS A 13 -3.03 -4.25 12.21
C LYS A 13 -2.89 -2.74 12.03
N LYS A 14 -1.84 -2.30 11.33
CA LYS A 14 -1.58 -0.88 11.08
C LYS A 14 -2.68 -0.24 10.23
N LEU A 15 -3.15 -0.94 9.20
CA LEU A 15 -4.25 -0.49 8.36
C LEU A 15 -5.53 -0.32 9.19
N LEU A 16 -5.91 -1.31 10.00
CA LEU A 16 -7.09 -1.22 10.87
C LEU A 16 -7.00 -0.06 11.85
N LEU A 17 -5.85 0.15 12.50
CA LEU A 17 -5.65 1.29 13.40
C LEU A 17 -5.83 2.63 12.69
N ASN A 18 -5.31 2.78 11.48
CA ASN A 18 -5.51 3.98 10.68
C ASN A 18 -6.99 4.15 10.29
N LEU A 19 -7.66 3.08 9.89
CA LEU A 19 -9.07 3.13 9.51
C LEU A 19 -9.98 3.54 10.67
N ILE A 20 -9.70 3.09 11.91
CA ILE A 20 -10.45 3.54 13.09
C ILE A 20 -10.38 5.06 13.22
N LEU A 21 -9.19 5.66 13.08
CA LEU A 21 -9.00 7.11 13.13
C LEU A 21 -9.74 7.84 11.99
N PHE A 22 -9.73 7.28 10.78
CA PHE A 22 -10.46 7.86 9.65
C PHE A 22 -11.98 7.67 9.76
N CYS A 23 -12.48 6.61 10.38
CA CYS A 23 -13.90 6.45 10.63
C CYS A 23 -14.46 7.52 11.58
N GLU A 24 -13.66 8.00 12.54
CA GLU A 24 -14.09 9.07 13.45
C GLU A 24 -14.29 10.43 12.74
N THR A 25 -13.61 10.66 11.61
CA THR A 25 -13.55 11.97 10.95
C THR A 25 -14.13 11.99 9.54
N GLU A 26 -14.04 10.88 8.81
CA GLU A 26 -14.34 10.76 7.39
C GLU A 26 -15.02 9.40 7.06
N GLU A 27 -15.92 8.93 7.92
CA GLU A 27 -16.62 7.63 7.79
C GLU A 27 -17.19 7.38 6.38
N SER A 28 -17.89 8.36 5.82
CA SER A 28 -18.49 8.25 4.48
C SER A 28 -17.46 7.99 3.38
N ARG A 29 -16.24 8.55 3.53
CA ARG A 29 -15.13 8.29 2.60
C ARG A 29 -14.59 6.88 2.78
N VAL A 30 -14.41 6.43 4.02
CA VAL A 30 -14.00 5.04 4.30
C VAL A 30 -14.99 4.05 3.68
N ILE A 31 -16.30 4.28 3.82
CA ILE A 31 -17.34 3.44 3.22
C ILE A 31 -17.24 3.49 1.68
N SER A 32 -17.07 4.66 1.08
CA SER A 32 -16.93 4.78 -0.39
C SER A 32 -15.73 4.02 -0.96
N LEU A 33 -14.69 3.80 -0.14
CA LEU A 33 -13.46 3.10 -0.51
C LEU A 33 -13.41 1.67 0.03
N GLU A 34 -14.47 1.18 0.66
CA GLU A 34 -14.51 -0.12 1.36
C GLU A 34 -13.97 -1.26 0.49
N LYS A 35 -14.39 -1.32 -0.78
CA LYS A 35 -13.97 -2.36 -1.72
C LYS A 35 -12.46 -2.31 -2.01
N SER A 36 -11.93 -1.10 -2.22
CA SER A 36 -10.50 -0.87 -2.48
C SER A 36 -9.66 -1.17 -1.24
N ILE A 37 -10.11 -0.73 -0.06
CA ILE A 37 -9.48 -1.00 1.23
C ILE A 37 -9.46 -2.51 1.50
N SER A 38 -10.58 -3.21 1.25
CA SER A 38 -10.67 -4.66 1.42
C SER A 38 -9.69 -5.41 0.53
N LYS A 39 -9.52 -4.96 -0.73
CA LYS A 39 -8.50 -5.51 -1.63
C LYS A 39 -7.08 -5.33 -1.07
N LEU A 40 -6.77 -4.16 -0.54
CA LEU A 40 -5.47 -3.91 0.09
C LEU A 40 -5.27 -4.75 1.36
N TYR A 41 -6.30 -4.88 2.18
CA TYR A 41 -6.28 -5.69 3.40
C TYR A 41 -6.01 -7.18 3.12
N LEU A 42 -6.53 -7.70 2.01
CA LEU A 42 -6.34 -9.08 1.56
C LEU A 42 -5.07 -9.29 0.74
N LEU A 43 -4.43 -8.22 0.27
CA LEU A 43 -3.23 -8.30 -0.57
C LEU A 43 -2.01 -8.68 0.27
N ASP A 44 -1.83 -10.00 0.43
CA ASP A 44 -0.67 -10.60 1.05
C ASP A 44 0.54 -10.55 0.11
N LEU A 45 1.61 -9.91 0.59
CA LEU A 45 2.87 -9.74 -0.12
C LEU A 45 4.01 -10.56 0.50
N ASP A 46 3.77 -11.35 1.54
CA ASP A 46 4.83 -12.12 2.21
C ASP A 46 5.46 -13.13 1.24
N ASN A 47 4.63 -13.78 0.42
CA ASN A 47 5.08 -14.72 -0.62
C ASN A 47 5.81 -14.05 -1.79
N LEU A 48 5.72 -12.72 -1.93
CA LEU A 48 6.43 -12.00 -2.99
C LEU A 48 7.91 -11.76 -2.63
N LEU A 49 8.23 -11.70 -1.35
CA LEU A 49 9.60 -11.50 -0.86
C LEU A 49 10.62 -12.43 -1.54
N PRO A 50 10.49 -13.77 -1.53
CA PRO A 50 11.46 -14.65 -2.16
C PRO A 50 11.61 -14.41 -3.67
N VAL A 51 10.54 -13.98 -4.34
CA VAL A 51 10.53 -13.71 -5.78
C VAL A 51 11.33 -12.46 -6.12
N ILE A 52 11.21 -11.38 -5.34
CA ILE A 52 11.85 -10.11 -5.70
C ILE A 52 13.17 -9.86 -4.97
N LYS A 53 13.47 -10.61 -3.89
CA LYS A 53 14.65 -10.37 -3.04
C LYS A 53 15.95 -10.31 -3.84
N HIS A 54 16.11 -11.19 -4.83
CA HIS A 54 17.31 -11.26 -5.66
C HIS A 54 17.49 -10.05 -6.59
N LEU A 55 16.44 -9.26 -6.82
CA LEU A 55 16.49 -8.04 -7.64
C LEU A 55 17.08 -6.85 -6.86
N TYR A 56 17.20 -6.96 -5.54
CA TYR A 56 17.79 -5.90 -4.71
C TYR A 56 19.28 -6.14 -4.53
N SER A 57 20.09 -5.10 -4.77
CA SER A 57 21.51 -5.14 -4.42
C SER A 57 21.72 -5.43 -2.93
N ASN A 58 22.73 -6.25 -2.61
CA ASN A 58 23.16 -6.52 -1.24
C ASN A 58 23.82 -5.30 -0.57
N THR A 59 24.17 -4.28 -1.34
CA THR A 59 24.85 -3.06 -0.87
C THR A 59 24.06 -1.80 -1.23
N GLY A 60 24.55 -0.66 -0.75
CA GLY A 60 23.97 0.66 -1.02
C GLY A 60 22.75 1.00 -0.16
N ARG A 61 22.11 2.13 -0.49
CA ARG A 61 20.98 2.66 0.28
C ARG A 61 19.82 1.65 0.30
N PRO A 62 19.18 1.41 1.45
CA PRO A 62 18.00 0.59 1.49
C PRO A 62 16.85 1.22 0.69
N ALA A 63 16.13 0.42 -0.08
CA ALA A 63 14.93 0.88 -0.76
C ALA A 63 13.84 1.23 0.28
N LYS A 64 13.05 2.27 -0.02
CA LYS A 64 11.96 2.75 0.83
C LYS A 64 10.63 2.30 0.25
N ASN A 65 9.66 2.02 1.12
CA ASN A 65 8.27 1.76 0.75
C ASN A 65 8.10 0.63 -0.30
N GLN A 66 8.93 -0.42 -0.29
CA GLN A 66 8.89 -1.46 -1.35
C GLN A 66 7.49 -2.06 -1.52
N GLN A 67 6.89 -2.51 -0.43
CA GLN A 67 5.54 -3.07 -0.43
C GLN A 67 4.47 -2.00 -0.71
N GLY A 68 4.71 -0.76 -0.27
CA GLY A 68 3.84 0.38 -0.52
C GLY A 68 3.69 0.70 -2.01
N ILE A 69 4.77 0.60 -2.79
CA ILE A 69 4.72 0.79 -4.26
C ILE A 69 3.81 -0.25 -4.91
N ILE A 70 3.89 -1.51 -4.48
CA ILE A 70 3.11 -2.61 -5.05
C ILE A 70 1.63 -2.47 -4.68
N ARG A 71 1.34 -2.15 -3.42
CA ARG A 71 -0.03 -1.84 -2.97
C ARG A 71 -0.60 -0.63 -3.70
N SER A 72 0.19 0.43 -3.88
CA SER A 72 -0.21 1.63 -4.62
C SER A 72 -0.48 1.32 -6.09
N LEU A 73 0.29 0.43 -6.72
CA LEU A 73 0.03 -0.03 -8.09
C LEU A 73 -1.28 -0.83 -8.18
N ALA A 74 -1.53 -1.75 -7.25
CA ALA A 74 -2.79 -2.48 -7.19
C ALA A 74 -3.99 -1.53 -7.03
N LEU A 75 -3.85 -0.51 -6.19
CA LEU A 75 -4.85 0.53 -6.00
C LEU A 75 -5.03 1.38 -7.26
N MET A 76 -3.96 1.82 -7.91
CA MET A 76 -4.02 2.57 -9.17
C MET A 76 -4.86 1.84 -10.22
N LEU A 77 -4.64 0.53 -10.37
CA LEU A 77 -5.39 -0.33 -11.28
C LEU A 77 -6.85 -0.50 -10.85
N ASP A 78 -7.12 -0.60 -9.54
CA ASP A 78 -8.48 -0.65 -9.00
C ASP A 78 -9.30 0.60 -9.31
N PHE A 79 -8.64 1.77 -9.33
CA PHE A 79 -9.21 3.05 -9.72
C PHE A 79 -9.25 3.28 -11.24
N ASN A 80 -8.84 2.29 -12.03
CA ASN A 80 -8.72 2.39 -13.50
C ASN A 80 -7.89 3.59 -13.95
N GLU A 81 -6.88 3.97 -13.15
CA GLU A 81 -5.88 4.97 -13.53
C GLU A 81 -4.69 4.25 -14.18
N HIS A 82 -4.18 4.83 -15.25
CA HIS A 82 -3.08 4.25 -16.03
C HIS A 82 -1.89 5.21 -16.15
N SER A 83 -2.05 6.47 -15.75
CA SER A 83 -1.00 7.47 -15.67
C SER A 83 -0.40 7.48 -14.27
N ILE A 84 0.85 6.99 -14.16
CA ILE A 84 1.63 7.04 -12.92
C ILE A 84 1.71 8.48 -12.38
N THR A 85 1.88 9.46 -13.26
CA THR A 85 1.99 10.88 -12.87
C THR A 85 0.69 11.40 -12.25
N ASN A 86 -0.45 11.05 -12.82
CA ASN A 86 -1.75 11.48 -12.28
C ASN A 86 -2.06 10.76 -10.98
N TRP A 87 -1.77 9.45 -10.92
CA TRP A 87 -1.91 8.65 -9.71
C TRP A 87 -1.07 9.19 -8.56
N ALA A 88 0.21 9.50 -8.81
CA ALA A 88 1.10 10.05 -7.81
C ALA A 88 0.59 11.39 -7.26
N LYS A 89 0.05 12.28 -8.12
CA LYS A 89 -0.56 13.54 -7.69
C LYS A 89 -1.80 13.29 -6.82
N ARG A 90 -2.64 12.34 -7.20
CA ARG A 90 -3.86 11.97 -6.46
C ARG A 90 -3.54 11.45 -5.07
N VAL A 91 -2.67 10.44 -4.96
CA VAL A 91 -2.25 9.86 -3.68
C VAL A 91 -1.52 10.90 -2.81
N ALA A 92 -0.70 11.77 -3.40
CA ALA A 92 -0.05 12.83 -2.65
C ALA A 92 -1.03 13.85 -2.03
N SER A 93 -2.23 14.00 -2.62
CA SER A 93 -3.26 14.93 -2.16
C SER A 93 -4.30 14.31 -1.22
N ASP A 94 -4.32 12.98 -1.09
CA ASP A 94 -5.33 12.24 -0.36
C ASP A 94 -4.70 11.44 0.78
N LYS A 95 -5.04 11.76 2.03
CA LYS A 95 -4.43 11.11 3.21
C LYS A 95 -4.90 9.66 3.42
N LEU A 96 -6.01 9.27 2.79
CA LEU A 96 -6.59 7.93 2.93
C LEU A 96 -6.06 6.95 1.86
N LEU A 97 -5.53 7.47 0.75
CA LEU A 97 -4.92 6.70 -0.34
C LEU A 97 -3.40 6.57 -0.17
#